data_AF-A0A7S2EU50-F1
#
_entry.id   AF-A0A7S2EU50-F1
#
_cell.length_a   1.000
_cell.length_b   1.000
_cell.length_c   1.000
_cell.angle_alpha   90.00
_cell.angle_beta   90.00
_cell.angle_gamma   90.00
#
_symmetry.space_group_name_H-M   'P 1'
#
loop_
_entity.id
_entity.type
_entity.pdbx_description
1 polymer ?
#
loop_
_entity_poly.entity_id
_entity_poly.type
_entity_poly.pdbx_seq_one_letter_code
_entity_poly.pdbx_strand_id
1 'polypeptide(L)'
;MFYVVPFSCFGSARNELIVRIFQKTGAFLSIVGSSLIVSDVAKKVRNGRETDPYQRIMLGISIFDILLSFLFYFLGTWMVPKETGWLWAVGNTSSCSAQGFFFWFGGFGEILYQAAISLNILLLIVFGWKQERFSKKVEKPMHFIIITFVLVLAIIPLAYETYNPDCGECSPVVLWGKCSTKDEGELCIVRGNEQVRSVLRLVGGATGFIVLIFCTVAMVWVYLYVRRQETRNRRYIFGGSNNA
;
A
#
# COMPACT_ATOMS: atom_id res chain seq x y z
N MET A 1 9.80 4.36 -32.73
CA MET A 1 8.82 3.33 -32.33
C MET A 1 7.66 4.06 -31.67
N PHE A 2 6.49 4.14 -32.31
CA PHE A 2 5.36 4.93 -31.79
C PHE A 2 4.47 4.03 -30.92
N TYR A 3 4.40 4.32 -29.63
CA TYR A 3 3.51 3.64 -28.69
C TYR A 3 2.08 4.15 -28.84
N VAL A 4 1.09 3.27 -28.70
CA VAL A 4 -0.34 3.66 -28.67
C VAL A 4 -0.76 3.70 -27.20
N VAL A 5 -0.24 4.66 -26.44
CA VAL A 5 -0.75 4.94 -25.08
C VAL A 5 -1.65 6.17 -25.21
N PRO A 6 -2.90 6.14 -24.72
CA PRO A 6 -3.74 7.33 -24.74
C PRO A 6 -3.02 8.46 -23.98
N PHE A 7 -2.90 9.63 -24.62
CA PHE A 7 -2.24 10.82 -24.07
C PHE A 7 -2.96 11.37 -22.82
N SER A 8 -4.22 10.96 -22.62
CA SER A 8 -5.01 11.37 -21.46
C SER A 8 -5.96 10.27 -21.00
N CYS A 9 -6.06 10.07 -19.69
CA CYS A 9 -7.04 9.17 -19.07
C CYS A 9 -8.26 9.88 -18.48
N PHE A 10 -8.19 11.20 -18.28
CA PHE A 10 -9.27 11.97 -17.64
C PHE A 10 -10.01 12.92 -18.59
N GLY A 11 -9.95 12.65 -19.89
CA GLY A 11 -10.70 13.33 -20.96
C GLY A 11 -10.30 14.78 -21.25
N SER A 12 -9.63 15.47 -20.33
CA SER A 12 -9.15 16.85 -20.49
C SER A 12 -7.83 17.07 -19.76
N ALA A 13 -6.89 17.79 -20.39
CA ALA A 13 -5.61 18.17 -19.80
C ALA A 13 -5.75 18.93 -18.46
N ARG A 14 -6.82 19.71 -18.29
CA ARG A 14 -7.10 20.42 -17.03
C ARG A 14 -7.38 19.45 -15.89
N ASN A 15 -8.15 18.40 -16.14
CA ASN A 15 -8.48 17.39 -15.13
C ASN A 15 -7.22 16.63 -14.71
N GLU A 16 -6.36 16.30 -15.67
CA GLU A 16 -5.09 15.63 -15.37
C GLU A 16 -4.20 16.48 -14.49
N LEU A 17 -4.01 17.76 -14.85
CA LEU A 17 -3.22 18.68 -14.06
C LEU A 17 -3.74 18.76 -12.61
N ILE A 18 -5.06 18.86 -12.43
CA ILE A 18 -5.69 18.92 -11.11
C ILE A 18 -5.40 17.64 -10.32
N VAL A 19 -5.68 16.46 -10.90
CA VAL A 19 -5.44 15.16 -10.23
C VAL A 19 -3.98 15.02 -9.82
N ARG A 20 -3.03 15.38 -10.69
CA ARG A 20 -1.59 15.30 -10.39
C ARG A 20 -1.13 16.24 -9.30
N ILE A 21 -1.67 17.47 -9.27
CA ILE A 21 -1.36 18.41 -8.20
C ILE A 21 -1.87 17.87 -6.87
N PHE A 22 -3.13 17.41 -6.81
CA PHE A 22 -3.70 16.82 -5.59
C PHE A 22 -2.93 15.58 -5.12
N GLN A 23 -2.53 14.72 -6.05
CA GLN A 23 -1.75 13.53 -5.76
C GLN A 23 -0.38 13.89 -5.16
N LYS A 24 0.35 14.84 -5.76
CA LYS A 24 1.66 15.29 -5.27
C LYS A 24 1.57 15.98 -3.91
N THR A 25 0.55 16.81 -3.68
CA THR A 25 0.36 17.49 -2.38
C THR A 25 -0.06 16.51 -1.28
N GLY A 26 -0.96 15.57 -1.59
CA GLY A 26 -1.34 14.49 -0.67
C GLY A 26 -0.15 13.61 -0.29
N ALA A 27 0.67 13.24 -1.27
CA ALA A 27 1.90 12.48 -1.05
C ALA A 27 2.88 13.20 -0.14
N PHE A 28 3.08 14.52 -0.34
CA PHE A 28 3.95 15.31 0.53
C PHE A 28 3.47 15.31 1.99
N LEU A 29 2.17 15.51 2.22
CA LEU A 29 1.59 15.48 3.57
C LEU A 29 1.74 14.10 4.22
N SER A 30 1.52 13.01 3.47
CA SER A 30 1.72 11.65 3.96
C SER A 30 3.19 11.38 4.31
N ILE A 31 4.15 11.77 3.46
CA ILE A 31 5.59 11.64 3.74
C ILE A 31 5.96 12.35 5.05
N VAL A 32 5.46 13.57 5.26
CA VAL A 32 5.71 14.33 6.50
C VAL A 32 5.11 13.59 7.70
N GLY A 33 3.85 13.17 7.62
CA GLY A 33 3.16 12.45 8.70
C GLY A 33 3.89 11.16 9.09
N SER A 34 4.21 10.33 8.10
CA SER A 34 4.90 9.06 8.32
C SER A 34 6.34 9.25 8.80
N SER A 35 7.03 10.31 8.34
CA SER A 35 8.36 10.66 8.85
C SER A 35 8.34 11.07 10.33
N LEU A 36 7.27 11.73 10.79
CA LEU A 36 7.09 12.08 12.20
C LEU A 36 6.85 10.83 13.06
N ILE A 37 6.07 9.86 12.58
CA ILE A 37 5.86 8.57 13.27
C ILE A 37 7.18 7.81 13.40
N VAL A 38 7.91 7.67 12.29
CA VAL A 38 9.24 7.04 12.28
C VAL A 38 10.17 7.74 13.28
N SER A 39 10.18 9.08 13.29
CA SER A 39 11.00 9.87 14.21
C SER A 39 10.61 9.70 15.68
N ASP A 40 9.31 9.60 16.00
CA ASP A 40 8.83 9.36 17.37
C ASP A 40 9.27 8.00 17.89
N VAL A 41 9.06 6.95 17.09
CA VAL A 41 9.47 5.58 17.44
C VAL A 41 10.99 5.50 17.57
N ALA A 42 11.74 6.08 16.64
CA ALA A 42 13.21 6.11 16.70
C ALA A 42 13.73 6.85 17.95
N LYS A 43 13.11 7.98 18.32
CA LYS A 43 13.46 8.71 19.56
C LYS A 43 13.17 7.89 20.82
N LYS A 44 12.04 7.17 20.87
CA LYS A 44 11.71 6.27 21.98
C LYS A 44 12.76 5.17 22.14
N VAL A 45 13.11 4.49 21.05
CA VAL A 45 14.15 3.44 21.04
C VAL A 45 15.51 3.99 21.47
N ARG A 46 15.92 5.15 20.92
CA ARG A 46 17.19 5.80 21.28
C ARG A 46 17.27 6.15 22.76
N ASN A 47 16.15 6.54 23.37
CA ASN A 47 16.06 6.88 24.78
C ASN A 47 15.90 5.65 25.69
N GLY A 48 16.05 4.43 25.16
CA GLY A 48 15.93 3.18 25.92
C GLY A 48 14.52 2.88 26.42
N ARG A 49 13.48 3.52 25.85
CA ARG A 49 12.09 3.25 26.22
C ARG A 49 11.59 2.00 25.50
N GLU A 50 10.79 1.20 26.20
CA GLU A 50 10.13 0.05 25.61
C GLU A 50 9.10 0.50 24.55
N THR A 51 9.06 -0.22 23.42
CA THR A 51 8.13 0.04 22.33
C THR A 51 7.04 -1.02 22.32
N ASP A 52 5.78 -0.59 22.26
CA ASP A 52 4.66 -1.52 22.13
C ASP A 52 4.68 -2.21 20.75
N PRO A 53 4.16 -3.45 20.62
CA PRO A 53 4.03 -4.12 19.33
C PRO A 53 3.24 -3.29 18.31
N TYR A 54 2.21 -2.57 18.76
CA TYR A 54 1.46 -1.63 17.92
C TYR A 54 2.37 -0.56 17.29
N GLN A 55 3.27 0.03 18.08
CA GLN A 55 4.20 1.06 17.59
C GLN A 55 5.19 0.50 16.56
N ARG A 56 5.64 -0.74 16.74
CA ARG A 56 6.55 -1.42 15.79
C ARG A 56 5.85 -1.79 14.48
N ILE A 57 4.58 -2.19 14.53
CA ILE A 57 3.75 -2.40 13.33
C ILE A 57 3.48 -1.06 12.63
N MET A 58 3.18 0.00 13.39
CA MET A 58 3.00 1.36 12.87
C MET A 58 4.28 1.92 12.22
N LEU A 59 5.45 1.54 12.73
CA LEU A 59 6.72 1.83 12.06
C LEU A 59 6.80 1.14 10.70
N GLY A 60 6.39 -0.14 10.64
CA GLY A 60 6.29 -0.90 9.38
C GLY A 60 5.43 -0.19 8.34
N ILE A 61 4.16 0.09 8.65
CA ILE A 61 3.25 0.77 7.71
C ILE A 61 3.79 2.14 7.28
N SER A 62 4.40 2.91 8.19
CA SER A 62 4.96 4.23 7.86
C SER A 62 6.14 4.16 6.90
N ILE A 63 6.98 3.11 6.97
CA ILE A 63 8.08 2.91 6.03
C ILE A 63 7.54 2.61 4.63
N PHE A 64 6.53 1.74 4.52
CA PHE A 64 5.88 1.44 3.23
C PHE A 64 5.16 2.68 2.67
N ASP A 65 4.49 3.47 3.51
CA ASP A 65 3.84 4.73 3.13
C ASP A 65 4.83 5.77 2.61
N ILE A 66 6.00 5.93 3.24
CA ILE A 66 7.04 6.84 2.72
C ILE A 66 7.52 6.38 1.34
N LEU A 67 7.78 5.08 1.17
CA LEU A 67 8.24 4.52 -0.10
C LEU A 67 7.19 4.71 -1.21
N LEU A 68 5.92 4.39 -0.92
CA LEU A 68 4.82 4.52 -1.86
C LEU A 68 4.57 6.00 -2.20
N SER A 69 4.44 6.86 -1.18
CA SER A 69 4.18 8.27 -1.36
C SER A 69 5.31 8.99 -2.08
N PHE A 70 6.57 8.65 -1.81
CA PHE A 70 7.68 9.28 -2.52
C PHE A 70 7.81 8.77 -3.96
N LEU A 71 7.94 7.45 -4.15
CA LEU A 71 8.34 6.87 -5.43
C LEU A 71 7.18 6.75 -6.41
N PHE A 72 5.97 6.45 -5.90
CA PHE A 72 4.79 6.36 -6.74
C PHE A 72 4.05 7.68 -6.85
N TYR A 73 3.59 8.26 -5.75
CA TYR A 73 2.68 9.41 -5.82
C TYR A 73 3.39 10.76 -6.06
N PHE A 74 4.48 11.04 -5.36
CA PHE A 74 5.18 12.32 -5.45
C PHE A 74 6.00 12.42 -6.73
N LEU A 75 6.83 11.43 -7.05
CA LEU A 75 7.53 11.42 -8.33
C LEU A 75 6.54 11.22 -9.48
N GLY A 76 5.59 10.29 -9.36
CA GLY A 76 4.43 10.17 -10.27
C GLY A 76 4.83 10.23 -11.73
N THR A 77 4.21 11.15 -12.48
CA THR A 77 4.49 11.35 -13.90
C THR A 77 5.98 11.58 -14.23
N TRP A 78 6.81 12.07 -13.29
CA TRP A 78 8.23 12.28 -13.54
C TRP A 78 9.00 10.98 -13.84
N MET A 79 8.54 9.83 -13.34
CA MET A 79 9.19 8.53 -13.61
C MET A 79 8.68 7.87 -14.89
N VAL A 80 7.63 8.40 -15.50
CA VAL A 80 7.06 7.89 -16.76
C VAL A 80 8.01 8.24 -17.93
N PRO A 81 8.19 7.34 -18.91
CA PRO A 81 9.08 7.58 -20.04
C PRO A 81 8.66 8.80 -20.84
N LYS A 82 9.60 9.70 -21.15
CA LYS A 82 9.33 10.94 -21.92
C LYS A 82 8.71 10.66 -23.29
N GLU A 83 8.95 9.49 -23.87
CA GLU A 83 8.46 9.09 -25.19
C GLU A 83 6.94 8.92 -25.23
N THR A 84 6.28 8.82 -24.08
CA THR A 84 4.81 8.70 -23.99
C THR A 84 4.08 10.03 -24.19
N GLY A 85 4.78 11.16 -24.07
CA GLY A 85 4.18 12.50 -24.13
C GLY A 85 3.36 12.92 -22.90
N TRP A 86 3.34 12.13 -21.82
CA TRP A 86 2.57 12.45 -20.61
C TRP A 86 3.03 13.77 -19.97
N LEU A 87 2.11 14.49 -19.31
CA LEU A 87 2.41 15.75 -18.63
C LEU A 87 3.51 15.56 -17.57
N TRP A 88 4.60 16.33 -17.70
CA TRP A 88 5.80 16.27 -16.85
C TRP A 88 6.58 14.94 -16.91
N ALA A 89 6.35 14.11 -17.92
CA ALA A 89 7.16 12.92 -18.14
C ALA A 89 8.59 13.28 -18.54
N VAL A 90 9.54 12.89 -17.69
CA VAL A 90 10.98 13.10 -17.90
C VAL A 90 11.79 11.81 -17.72
N GLY A 91 11.12 10.72 -17.35
CA GLY A 91 11.73 9.45 -17.03
C GLY A 91 12.05 8.61 -18.27
N ASN A 92 12.28 7.33 -18.01
CA ASN A 92 12.55 6.29 -19.00
C ASN A 92 11.93 4.96 -18.54
N THR A 93 12.11 3.91 -19.34
CA THR A 93 11.59 2.57 -19.04
C THR A 93 12.05 2.02 -17.68
N SER A 94 13.29 2.30 -17.26
CA SER A 94 13.82 1.82 -15.98
C SER A 94 13.19 2.55 -14.80
N SER A 95 13.06 3.89 -14.86
CA SER A 95 12.36 4.64 -13.81
C SER A 95 10.88 4.23 -13.71
N CYS A 96 10.24 3.93 -14.84
CA CYS A 96 8.87 3.45 -14.86
C CYS A 96 8.74 2.07 -14.19
N SER A 97 9.66 1.15 -14.47
CA SER A 97 9.67 -0.16 -13.80
C SER A 97 9.95 -0.05 -12.30
N ALA A 98 10.82 0.87 -11.87
CA ALA A 98 11.04 1.16 -10.46
C ALA A 98 9.76 1.73 -9.80
N GLN A 99 9.09 2.68 -10.44
CA GLN A 99 7.83 3.23 -9.94
C GLN A 99 6.77 2.15 -9.72
N GLY A 100 6.53 1.30 -10.71
CA GLY A 100 5.56 0.22 -10.61
C GLY A 100 5.94 -0.82 -9.55
N PHE A 101 7.23 -1.10 -9.37
CA PHE A 101 7.72 -1.96 -8.29
C PHE A 101 7.34 -1.40 -6.92
N PHE A 102 7.62 -0.12 -6.65
CA PHE A 102 7.30 0.50 -5.36
C PHE A 102 5.80 0.69 -5.14
N PHE A 103 4.99 0.79 -6.20
CA PHE A 103 3.54 0.74 -6.07
C PHE A 103 3.07 -0.58 -5.46
N TRP A 104 3.55 -1.71 -6.00
CA TRP A 104 3.16 -3.03 -5.50
C TRP A 104 3.78 -3.34 -4.16
N PHE A 105 5.06 -3.06 -4.00
CA PHE A 105 5.77 -3.29 -2.74
C PHE A 105 5.19 -2.43 -1.61
N GLY A 106 5.07 -1.12 -1.85
CA GLY A 106 4.47 -0.11 -0.98
C GLY A 106 3.02 -0.40 -0.63
N GLY A 107 2.16 -0.40 -1.65
CA GLY A 107 0.71 -0.49 -1.49
C GLY A 107 0.23 -1.80 -0.87
N PHE A 108 0.75 -2.96 -1.31
CA PHE A 108 0.38 -4.22 -0.66
C PHE A 108 0.99 -4.37 0.72
N GLY A 109 2.18 -3.77 0.95
CA GLY A 109 2.77 -3.69 2.27
C GLY A 109 1.83 -2.98 3.25
N GLU A 110 1.37 -1.79 2.90
CA GLU A 110 0.42 -1.03 3.71
C GLU A 110 -0.88 -1.79 4.00
N ILE A 111 -1.49 -2.39 2.98
CA ILE A 111 -2.72 -3.17 3.13
C ILE A 111 -2.53 -4.31 4.14
N LEU A 112 -1.44 -5.07 4.02
CA LEU A 112 -1.19 -6.19 4.92
C LEU A 112 -0.79 -5.74 6.33
N TYR A 113 -0.07 -4.62 6.46
CA TYR A 113 0.20 -4.03 7.78
C TYR A 113 -1.06 -3.47 8.44
N GLN A 114 -2.03 -2.97 7.66
CA GLN A 114 -3.33 -2.58 8.19
C GLN A 114 -4.05 -3.79 8.80
N ALA A 115 -4.00 -4.96 8.16
CA ALA A 115 -4.49 -6.21 8.72
C ALA A 115 -3.73 -6.61 10.00
N ALA A 116 -2.41 -6.45 10.02
CA ALA A 116 -1.58 -6.71 11.19
C ALA A 116 -1.97 -5.84 12.40
N ILE A 117 -2.28 -4.56 12.18
CA ILE A 117 -2.78 -3.66 13.23
C ILE A 117 -4.12 -4.17 13.77
N SER A 118 -5.07 -4.49 12.89
CA SER A 118 -6.38 -5.02 13.30
C SER A 118 -6.25 -6.33 14.09
N LEU A 119 -5.36 -7.23 13.67
CA LEU A 119 -5.05 -8.45 14.40
C LEU A 119 -4.43 -8.17 15.77
N ASN A 120 -3.49 -7.22 15.85
CA ASN A 120 -2.87 -6.82 17.11
C ASN A 120 -3.92 -6.30 18.11
N ILE A 121 -4.78 -5.37 17.69
CA ILE A 121 -5.85 -4.83 18.52
C ILE A 121 -6.82 -5.93 18.96
N LEU A 122 -7.23 -6.81 18.04
CA LEU A 122 -8.13 -7.92 18.35
C LEU A 122 -7.53 -8.87 19.41
N LEU A 123 -6.28 -9.29 19.24
CA LEU A 123 -5.61 -10.21 20.18
C LEU A 123 -5.40 -9.58 21.56
N LEU A 124 -4.95 -8.32 21.61
CA LEU A 124 -4.66 -7.64 22.87
C LEU A 124 -5.95 -7.28 23.63
N ILE A 125 -6.94 -6.70 22.95
CA ILE A 125 -8.15 -6.17 23.60
C ILE A 125 -9.19 -7.27 23.82
N VAL A 126 -9.54 -8.03 22.77
CA VAL A 126 -10.66 -8.99 22.84
C VAL A 126 -10.22 -10.29 23.48
N PHE A 127 -9.06 -10.81 23.07
CA PHE A 127 -8.53 -12.07 23.59
C PHE A 127 -7.64 -11.91 24.83
N GLY A 128 -7.38 -10.68 25.29
CA GLY A 128 -6.59 -10.41 26.49
C GLY A 128 -5.15 -10.91 26.41
N TRP A 129 -4.58 -10.99 25.20
CA TRP A 129 -3.18 -11.39 25.05
C TRP A 129 -2.24 -10.34 25.63
N LYS A 130 -1.22 -10.80 26.36
CA LYS A 130 -0.12 -9.94 26.78
C LYS A 130 0.77 -9.55 25.59
N GLN A 131 1.32 -8.34 25.62
CA GLN A 131 2.15 -7.80 24.54
C GLN A 131 3.39 -8.68 24.27
N GLU A 132 4.02 -9.24 25.30
CA GLU A 132 5.21 -10.08 25.17
C GLU A 132 4.90 -11.39 24.46
N ARG A 133 3.69 -11.94 24.70
CA ARG A 133 3.22 -13.15 24.01
C ARG A 133 3.03 -12.88 22.52
N PHE A 134 2.42 -11.75 22.17
CA PHE A 134 2.24 -11.34 20.77
C PHE A 134 3.60 -11.13 20.09
N SER A 135 4.50 -10.39 20.73
CA SER A 135 5.80 -10.07 20.18
C SER A 135 6.66 -11.31 19.91
N LYS A 136 6.65 -12.27 20.83
CA LYS A 136 7.44 -13.51 20.68
C LYS A 136 6.88 -14.48 19.66
N LYS A 137 5.54 -14.59 19.54
CA LYS A 137 4.90 -15.65 18.74
C LYS A 137 4.35 -15.21 17.38
N VAL A 138 3.95 -13.96 17.24
CA VAL A 138 3.19 -13.49 16.06
C VAL A 138 3.98 -12.43 15.30
N GLU A 139 4.52 -11.44 16.00
CA GLU A 139 5.10 -10.24 15.37
C GLU A 139 6.21 -10.55 14.36
N LYS A 140 7.26 -11.30 14.77
CA LYS A 140 8.38 -11.65 13.88
C LYS A 140 7.95 -12.48 12.65
N PRO A 141 7.21 -13.60 12.79
CA PRO A 141 6.71 -14.33 11.63
C PRO A 141 5.84 -13.46 10.73
N MET A 142 4.98 -12.61 11.31
CA MET A 142 4.08 -11.73 10.57
C MET A 142 4.86 -10.73 9.70
N HIS A 143 5.85 -10.02 10.24
CA HIS A 143 6.70 -9.14 9.44
C HIS A 143 7.41 -9.89 8.32
N PHE A 144 7.96 -11.07 8.61
CA PHE A 144 8.65 -11.89 7.62
C PHE A 144 7.71 -12.34 6.49
N ILE A 145 6.51 -12.82 6.83
CA ILE A 145 5.49 -13.24 5.85
C ILE A 145 5.07 -12.05 4.99
N ILE A 146 4.75 -10.91 5.60
CA ILE A 146 4.32 -9.71 4.86
C ILE A 146 5.41 -9.27 3.88
N ILE A 147 6.64 -9.05 4.36
CA ILE A 147 7.75 -8.57 3.53
C ILE A 147 8.05 -9.55 2.39
N THR A 148 8.12 -10.84 2.69
CA THR A 148 8.39 -11.87 1.67
C THR A 148 7.29 -11.90 0.62
N PHE A 149 6.02 -11.88 1.05
CA PHE A 149 4.87 -11.92 0.15
C PHE A 149 4.82 -10.71 -0.79
N VAL A 150 4.95 -9.48 -0.25
CA VAL A 150 4.90 -8.27 -1.08
C VAL A 150 6.11 -8.14 -1.99
N LEU A 151 7.28 -8.62 -1.57
CA LEU A 151 8.48 -8.65 -2.40
C LEU A 151 8.30 -9.61 -3.59
N VAL A 152 7.76 -10.81 -3.37
CA VAL A 152 7.44 -11.76 -4.44
C VAL A 152 6.43 -11.15 -5.42
N LEU A 153 5.36 -10.53 -4.90
CA LEU A 153 4.34 -9.88 -5.74
C LEU A 153 4.90 -8.72 -6.57
N ALA A 154 5.89 -7.99 -6.08
CA ALA A 154 6.51 -6.88 -6.80
C ALA A 154 7.60 -7.36 -7.80
N ILE A 155 8.32 -8.45 -7.49
CA ILE A 155 9.38 -8.98 -8.36
C ILE A 155 8.80 -9.68 -9.60
N ILE A 156 7.68 -10.41 -9.48
CA ILE A 156 7.08 -11.13 -10.62
C ILE A 156 6.82 -10.19 -11.82
N PRO A 157 6.03 -9.10 -11.70
CA PRO A 157 5.83 -8.17 -12.81
C PRO A 157 7.11 -7.47 -13.27
N LEU A 158 8.12 -7.31 -12.41
CA LEU A 158 9.43 -6.79 -12.82
C LEU A 158 10.16 -7.78 -13.75
N ALA A 159 10.18 -9.07 -13.40
CA ALA A 159 10.85 -10.12 -14.17
C ALA A 159 10.22 -10.36 -15.55
N TYR A 160 8.91 -10.15 -15.67
CA TYR A 160 8.18 -10.25 -16.94
C TYR A 160 8.04 -8.91 -17.67
N GLU A 161 8.73 -7.86 -17.21
CA GLU A 161 8.68 -6.51 -17.76
C GLU A 161 7.26 -5.92 -17.90
N THR A 162 6.36 -6.30 -16.99
CA THR A 162 4.95 -5.92 -17.04
C THR A 162 4.72 -4.52 -16.47
N TYR A 163 5.71 -3.88 -15.82
CA TYR A 163 5.60 -2.49 -15.38
C TYR A 163 5.76 -1.51 -16.54
N ASN A 164 4.63 -0.98 -16.99
CA ASN A 164 4.52 -0.12 -18.15
C ASN A 164 3.66 1.13 -17.85
N PRO A 165 3.81 2.21 -18.64
CA PRO A 165 3.02 3.42 -18.47
C PRO A 165 1.53 3.14 -18.62
N ASP A 166 0.76 3.53 -17.62
CA ASP A 166 -0.69 3.47 -17.59
C ASP A 166 -1.21 4.73 -16.91
N CYS A 167 -2.01 5.52 -17.62
CA CYS A 167 -2.62 6.73 -17.10
C CYS A 167 -1.65 7.60 -16.29
N GLY A 168 -0.54 8.05 -16.88
CA GLY A 168 0.44 8.95 -16.26
C GLY A 168 1.19 8.40 -15.04
N GLU A 169 1.10 7.10 -14.79
CA GLU A 169 1.85 6.35 -13.78
C GLU A 169 2.38 5.07 -14.42
N CYS A 170 3.05 4.23 -13.64
CA CYS A 170 3.54 2.93 -14.09
C CYS A 170 2.90 1.80 -13.29
N SER A 171 2.20 0.92 -13.99
CA SER A 171 1.40 -0.17 -13.44
C SER A 171 1.68 -1.49 -14.18
N PRO A 172 1.32 -2.65 -13.62
CA PRO A 172 1.48 -3.92 -14.30
C PRO A 172 0.44 -4.06 -15.44
N VAL A 173 0.77 -3.51 -16.60
CA VAL A 173 -0.03 -3.59 -17.81
C VAL A 173 0.83 -4.05 -18.98
N VAL A 174 0.21 -4.68 -19.97
CA VAL A 174 0.91 -4.98 -21.23
C VAL A 174 0.99 -3.74 -22.09
N LEU A 175 2.12 -3.57 -22.78
CA LEU A 175 2.34 -2.47 -23.71
C LEU A 175 2.12 -2.94 -25.14
N TRP A 176 1.12 -2.37 -25.79
CA TRP A 176 0.80 -2.64 -27.19
C TRP A 176 1.53 -1.68 -28.13
N GLY A 177 2.01 -2.20 -29.26
CA GLY A 177 2.67 -1.40 -30.29
C GLY A 177 2.55 -2.05 -31.66
N LYS A 178 3.00 -1.32 -32.69
CA LYS A 178 3.01 -1.81 -34.07
C LYS A 178 4.10 -2.86 -34.26
N CYS A 179 3.74 -4.01 -34.83
CA CYS A 179 4.69 -5.08 -35.15
C CYS A 179 5.37 -4.81 -36.49
N SER A 180 6.59 -5.33 -36.66
CA SER A 180 7.30 -5.24 -37.95
C SER A 180 7.04 -6.43 -38.89
N THR A 181 6.34 -7.47 -38.44
CA THR A 181 6.38 -8.81 -39.07
C THR A 181 5.04 -9.34 -39.60
N LYS A 182 3.95 -8.59 -39.48
CA LYS A 182 2.65 -8.92 -40.09
C LYS A 182 1.99 -7.65 -40.60
N ASP A 183 1.17 -7.81 -41.63
CA ASP A 183 0.45 -6.80 -42.41
C ASP A 183 0.27 -5.43 -41.73
N GLU A 184 0.50 -4.36 -42.50
CA GLU A 184 0.43 -2.96 -42.07
C GLU A 184 -0.82 -2.66 -41.23
N GLY A 185 -0.72 -2.74 -39.90
CA GLY A 185 -1.80 -2.40 -38.98
C GLY A 185 -2.00 -3.30 -37.76
N GLU A 186 -1.38 -4.48 -37.68
CA GLU A 186 -1.59 -5.38 -36.53
C GLU A 186 -0.84 -4.88 -35.27
N LEU A 187 -1.55 -4.82 -34.14
CA LEU A 187 -1.00 -4.51 -32.82
C LEU A 187 -0.52 -5.79 -32.14
N CYS A 188 0.70 -5.79 -31.61
CA CYS A 188 1.22 -6.86 -30.75
C CYS A 188 1.74 -6.32 -29.44
N ILE A 189 1.92 -7.24 -28.50
CA ILE A 189 2.55 -6.96 -27.21
C ILE A 189 4.05 -6.76 -27.47
N VAL A 190 4.51 -5.53 -27.26
CA VAL A 190 5.93 -5.17 -27.37
C VAL A 190 6.64 -5.41 -26.03
N ARG A 191 5.89 -5.33 -24.91
CA ARG A 191 6.43 -5.50 -23.56
C ARG A 191 5.36 -5.99 -22.57
N GLY A 192 5.76 -6.85 -21.65
CA GLY A 192 4.89 -7.43 -20.62
C GLY A 192 4.27 -8.78 -21.00
N ASN A 193 3.59 -9.41 -20.04
CA ASN A 193 2.91 -10.69 -20.22
C ASN A 193 1.44 -10.63 -19.73
N GLU A 194 0.49 -10.96 -20.61
CA GLU A 194 -0.95 -10.85 -20.33
C GLU A 194 -1.45 -11.85 -19.26
N GLN A 195 -0.84 -13.04 -19.20
CA GLN A 195 -1.18 -14.02 -18.16
C GLN A 195 -0.75 -13.51 -16.79
N VAL A 196 0.48 -12.97 -16.69
CA VAL A 196 1.01 -12.38 -15.46
C VAL A 196 0.15 -11.20 -15.02
N ARG A 197 -0.22 -10.31 -15.93
CA ARG A 197 -1.14 -9.20 -15.65
C ARG A 197 -2.48 -9.67 -15.07
N SER A 198 -3.08 -10.69 -15.68
CA SER A 198 -4.38 -11.22 -15.26
C SER A 198 -4.31 -11.87 -13.88
N VAL A 199 -3.27 -12.66 -13.62
CA VAL A 199 -3.02 -13.29 -12.30
C VAL A 199 -2.78 -12.23 -11.24
N LEU A 200 -1.95 -11.21 -11.50
CA LEU A 200 -1.68 -10.13 -10.56
C LEU A 200 -2.95 -9.33 -10.23
N ARG A 201 -3.78 -9.03 -11.24
CA ARG A 201 -5.05 -8.33 -11.01
C ARG A 201 -5.98 -9.15 -10.10
N LEU A 202 -6.08 -10.47 -10.34
CA LEU A 202 -6.91 -11.35 -9.53
C LEU A 202 -6.37 -11.45 -8.09
N VAL A 203 -5.08 -11.74 -7.94
CA VAL A 203 -4.43 -11.86 -6.63
C VAL A 203 -4.53 -10.54 -5.87
N GLY A 204 -4.23 -9.43 -6.51
CA GLY A 204 -4.28 -8.11 -5.91
C GLY A 204 -5.67 -7.73 -5.45
N GLY A 205 -6.68 -7.92 -6.31
CA GLY A 205 -8.09 -7.71 -5.96
C GLY A 205 -8.51 -8.60 -4.79
N ALA A 206 -8.24 -9.91 -4.87
CA ALA A 206 -8.60 -10.87 -3.83
C ALA A 206 -7.95 -10.53 -2.48
N THR A 207 -6.65 -10.20 -2.46
CA THR A 207 -5.95 -9.78 -1.25
C THR A 207 -6.58 -8.54 -0.63
N GLY A 208 -6.87 -7.51 -1.44
CA GLY A 208 -7.54 -6.29 -0.96
C GLY A 208 -8.92 -6.57 -0.34
N PHE A 209 -9.75 -7.38 -1.01
CA PHE A 209 -11.06 -7.77 -0.48
C PHE A 209 -10.99 -8.59 0.80
N ILE A 210 -10.09 -9.58 0.86
CA ILE A 210 -9.91 -10.43 2.05
C ILE A 210 -9.48 -9.58 3.25
N VAL A 211 -8.51 -8.68 3.06
CA VAL A 211 -8.04 -7.78 4.12
C VAL A 211 -9.14 -6.83 4.56
N LEU A 212 -9.89 -6.24 3.63
CA LEU A 212 -11.00 -5.34 3.97
C LEU A 212 -12.06 -6.04 4.84
N ILE A 213 -12.48 -7.25 4.43
CA ILE A 213 -13.44 -8.06 5.20
C ILE A 213 -12.87 -8.38 6.58
N PHE A 214 -11.62 -8.85 6.63
CA PHE A 214 -10.95 -9.20 7.89
C PHE A 214 -10.88 -8.00 8.86
N CYS A 215 -10.38 -6.86 8.39
CA CYS A 215 -10.28 -5.64 9.20
C CYS A 215 -11.65 -5.18 9.71
N THR A 216 -12.67 -5.21 8.85
CA THR A 216 -14.04 -4.81 9.22
C THR A 216 -14.60 -5.73 10.30
N VAL A 217 -14.51 -7.05 10.12
CA VAL A 217 -14.98 -8.03 11.11
C VAL A 217 -14.22 -7.87 12.43
N ALA A 218 -12.90 -7.72 12.39
CA ALA A 218 -12.07 -7.51 13.58
C ALA A 218 -12.48 -6.25 14.34
N MET A 219 -12.67 -5.12 13.64
CA MET A 219 -13.05 -3.86 14.27
C MET A 219 -14.47 -3.88 14.84
N VAL A 220 -15.42 -4.52 14.14
CA VAL A 220 -16.77 -4.74 14.68
C VAL A 220 -16.70 -5.58 15.97
N TRP A 221 -15.87 -6.62 15.99
CA TRP A 221 -15.74 -7.48 17.15
C TRP A 221 -15.11 -6.76 18.36
N VAL A 222 -14.05 -5.98 18.12
CA VAL A 222 -13.42 -5.11 19.13
C VAL A 222 -14.44 -4.11 19.67
N TYR A 223 -15.19 -3.45 18.80
CA TYR A 223 -16.22 -2.49 19.21
C TYR A 223 -17.30 -3.14 20.09
N LEU A 224 -17.83 -4.28 19.67
CA LEU A 224 -18.84 -5.02 20.45
C LEU A 224 -18.30 -5.47 21.81
N TYR A 225 -17.04 -5.89 21.86
CA TYR A 225 -16.38 -6.29 23.10
C TYR A 225 -16.21 -5.11 24.06
N VAL A 226 -15.66 -3.99 23.58
CA VAL A 226 -15.46 -2.77 24.38
C VAL A 226 -16.80 -2.24 24.90
N ARG A 227 -17.82 -2.17 24.04
CA ARG A 227 -19.17 -1.72 24.43
C ARG A 227 -19.79 -2.58 25.54
N ARG A 228 -19.56 -3.90 25.50
CA ARG A 228 -20.01 -4.81 26.58
C ARG A 228 -19.25 -4.53 27.89
N GLN A 229 -17.95 -4.30 27.82
CA GLN A 229 -17.14 -3.97 29.01
C GLN A 229 -17.57 -2.65 29.64
N GLU A 230 -17.77 -1.60 28.85
CA GLU A 230 -18.24 -0.30 29.34
C GLU A 230 -19.60 -0.41 30.04
N THR A 231 -20.54 -1.13 29.42
CA THR A 231 -21.87 -1.36 29.99
C THR A 231 -21.79 -2.09 31.34
N ARG A 232 -20.86 -3.05 31.47
CA ARG A 232 -20.63 -3.77 32.73
C ARG A 232 -20.01 -2.85 33.79
N ASN A 233 -19.04 -2.02 33.42
CA ASN A 233 -18.37 -1.09 34.34
C ASN A 233 -19.32 -0.01 34.86
N ARG A 234 -20.24 0.50 34.04
CA ARG A 234 -21.25 1.48 34.48
C ARG A 234 -22.12 0.96 35.63
N ARG A 235 -22.47 -0.34 35.65
CA ARG A 235 -23.28 -0.92 36.74
C ARG A 235 -22.57 -0.85 38.09
N TYR A 236 -21.24 -0.96 38.12
CA TYR A 236 -20.46 -0.89 39.36
C TYR A 236 -20.31 0.55 39.88
N ILE A 237 -20.27 1.55 38.99
CA ILE A 237 -20.18 2.97 39.39
C ILE A 237 -21.43 3.41 40.17
N PHE A 238 -22.63 2.99 39.74
CA PHE A 238 -23.87 3.35 40.44
C PHE A 238 -24.15 2.49 41.68
N GLY A 239 -23.63 1.26 41.74
CA GLY A 239 -23.77 0.40 42.92
C GLY A 239 -22.93 0.83 44.13
N GLY A 240 -21.82 1.55 43.91
CA GLY A 240 -20.97 2.08 44.99
C GLY A 240 -21.49 3.35 45.68
N SER A 241 -22.44 4.06 45.06
CA SER A 241 -22.97 5.34 45.58
C SER A 241 -24.07 5.18 46.64
N ASN A 242 -24.59 3.98 46.86
CA ASN A 242 -25.68 3.72 47.83
C ASN A 242 -25.18 3.19 49.19
N ASN A 243 -23.86 3.12 49.40
CA ASN A 243 -23.24 2.62 50.63
C ASN A 243 -22.35 3.67 51.33
N ALA A 244 -22.59 4.96 51.09
CA ALA A 244 -21.93 6.08 51.78
C ALA A 244 -22.97 6.94 52.51
#